data_AF-A0A2P6VCP9-F1
#
_entry.id   AF-A0A2P6VCP9-F1
#
_cell.length_a   1.000
_cell.length_b   1.000
_cell.length_c   1.000
_cell.angle_alpha   90.00
_cell.angle_beta   90.00
_cell.angle_gamma   90.00
#
_symmetry.space_group_name_H-M   'P 1'
#
loop_
_entity.id
_entity.type
_entity.pdbx_description
1 polymer ?
#
loop_
_entity_poly.entity_id
_entity_poly.type
_entity_poly.pdbx_seq_one_letter_code
_entity_poly.pdbx_strand_id
1 'polypeptide(L)'
;MTWQSCLTASANVSRRLADLPEGSDVDLVLPEELPIAKQVRNLQSSADSATRGKEQQLRAFLQDAASKEHAGSPIVVLPTEPFKGLEQQDFVRLEAAVKVDDTLYVGEHRLVLGEGGVDDIEMKLVKIRAALKRNSSPDLAAALHGVTRVKLFLAGEAVRAGLAVDELVNLAAAVGASVVLPSGQALGLAAEPAPAVQL
;
A
#
# COMPACT_ATOMS: atom_id res chain seq x y z
N MET A 1 17.03 -13.75 -31.07
CA MET A 1 15.64 -13.41 -31.43
C MET A 1 14.74 -14.60 -31.13
N THR A 2 13.54 -14.29 -30.60
CA THR A 2 12.29 -15.09 -30.51
C THR A 2 12.19 -16.34 -29.63
N TRP A 3 11.48 -16.14 -28.49
CA TRP A 3 10.33 -16.90 -27.94
C TRP A 3 10.05 -18.32 -28.45
N GLN A 4 10.05 -19.32 -27.54
CA GLN A 4 9.03 -20.40 -27.48
C GLN A 4 9.28 -21.36 -26.31
N SER A 5 8.61 -21.17 -25.18
CA SER A 5 8.52 -22.18 -24.11
C SER A 5 7.23 -21.98 -23.29
N CYS A 6 6.08 -22.08 -23.95
CA CYS A 6 4.77 -22.19 -23.29
C CYS A 6 3.80 -23.18 -23.97
N LEU A 7 4.24 -23.95 -24.98
CA LEU A 7 3.33 -24.80 -25.77
C LEU A 7 3.45 -26.31 -25.51
N THR A 8 4.38 -26.76 -24.67
CA THR A 8 4.57 -28.21 -24.45
C THR A 8 3.57 -28.84 -23.49
N ALA A 9 2.87 -28.06 -22.65
CA ALA A 9 1.88 -28.60 -21.70
C ALA A 9 0.51 -28.87 -22.35
N SER A 10 -0.01 -27.96 -23.19
CA SER A 10 -1.32 -28.14 -23.85
C SER A 10 -1.30 -29.22 -24.94
N ALA A 11 -0.18 -29.41 -25.64
CA ALA A 11 -0.10 -30.38 -26.73
C ALA A 11 -0.17 -31.84 -26.25
N ASN A 12 0.27 -32.14 -25.02
CA ASN A 12 0.25 -33.50 -24.48
C ASN A 12 -1.11 -33.94 -23.94
N VAL A 13 -1.96 -33.00 -23.52
CA VAL A 13 -3.34 -33.30 -23.10
C VAL A 13 -4.23 -33.56 -24.32
N SER A 14 -4.07 -32.75 -25.38
CA SER A 14 -4.91 -32.85 -26.58
C SER A 14 -4.66 -34.12 -27.40
N ARG A 15 -3.43 -34.68 -27.37
CA ARG A 15 -3.10 -35.93 -28.08
C ARG A 15 -3.65 -37.19 -27.43
N ARG A 16 -3.93 -37.19 -26.11
CA ARG A 16 -4.41 -38.38 -25.40
C ARG A 16 -5.93 -38.59 -25.46
N LEU A 17 -6.69 -37.57 -25.90
CA LEU A 17 -8.15 -37.64 -26.00
C LEU A 17 -8.67 -38.13 -27.37
N ALA A 18 -7.82 -38.16 -28.40
CA ALA A 18 -8.22 -38.51 -29.76
C ALA A 18 -8.21 -40.03 -30.07
N ASP A 19 -7.65 -40.85 -29.18
CA ASP A 19 -7.45 -42.30 -29.40
C ASP A 19 -8.32 -43.21 -28.50
N LEU A 20 -9.37 -42.68 -27.87
CA LEU A 20 -10.26 -43.48 -27.02
C LEU A 20 -11.44 -44.04 -27.83
N PRO A 21 -11.73 -45.35 -27.77
CA PRO A 21 -12.88 -45.95 -28.47
C PRO A 21 -14.20 -45.45 -27.86
N GLU A 22 -15.18 -45.18 -28.73
CA GLU A 22 -16.53 -44.73 -28.35
C GLU A 22 -17.16 -45.71 -27.35
N GLY A 23 -17.52 -45.22 -26.16
CA GLY A 23 -18.14 -45.99 -25.09
C GLY A 23 -17.24 -46.35 -23.90
N SER A 24 -16.02 -45.81 -23.83
CA SER A 24 -15.12 -46.03 -22.69
C SER A 24 -15.38 -45.03 -21.55
N ASP A 25 -15.56 -45.52 -20.33
CA ASP A 25 -15.56 -44.67 -19.13
C ASP A 25 -14.15 -44.12 -18.89
N VAL A 26 -14.05 -42.79 -18.79
CA VAL A 26 -12.80 -42.08 -18.50
C VAL A 26 -12.68 -41.91 -17.00
N ASP A 27 -11.82 -42.68 -16.35
CA ASP A 27 -11.39 -42.37 -14.99
C ASP A 27 -10.52 -41.11 -15.01
N LEU A 28 -11.16 -39.98 -14.67
CA LEU A 28 -10.47 -38.75 -14.30
C LEU A 28 -9.71 -39.01 -13.00
N VAL A 29 -8.45 -39.45 -13.12
CA VAL A 29 -7.50 -39.37 -12.02
C VAL A 29 -7.18 -37.89 -11.82
N LEU A 30 -8.02 -37.21 -11.03
CA LEU A 30 -7.69 -35.94 -10.45
C LEU A 30 -6.44 -36.17 -9.59
N PRO A 31 -5.30 -35.53 -9.89
CA PRO A 31 -4.15 -35.61 -8.99
C PRO A 31 -4.63 -35.14 -7.62
N GLU A 32 -4.32 -35.96 -6.60
CA GLU A 32 -4.73 -35.78 -5.22
C GLU A 32 -4.74 -34.31 -4.82
N GLU A 33 -5.87 -33.91 -4.23
CA GLU A 33 -6.15 -32.59 -3.70
C GLU A 33 -4.89 -31.95 -3.11
N LEU A 34 -4.35 -30.93 -3.79
CA LEU A 34 -3.52 -29.97 -3.07
C LEU A 34 -4.43 -29.42 -1.98
N PRO A 35 -4.11 -29.60 -0.69
CA PRO A 35 -5.05 -29.25 0.37
C PRO A 35 -5.35 -27.76 0.20
N ILE A 36 -6.62 -27.45 0.01
CA ILE A 36 -7.12 -26.08 -0.22
C ILE A 36 -6.52 -25.11 0.82
N ALA A 37 -6.30 -25.58 2.05
CA ALA A 37 -5.60 -24.86 3.11
C ALA A 37 -4.18 -24.39 2.76
N LYS A 38 -3.40 -25.17 2.01
CA LYS A 38 -2.04 -24.80 1.55
C LYS A 38 -2.07 -23.78 0.43
N GLN A 39 -3.05 -23.85 -0.48
CA GLN A 39 -3.26 -22.84 -1.52
C GLN A 39 -3.77 -21.52 -0.93
N VAL A 40 -4.74 -21.57 -0.02
CA VAL A 40 -5.24 -20.38 0.72
C VAL A 40 -4.12 -19.75 1.53
N ARG A 41 -3.33 -20.54 2.27
CA ARG A 41 -2.18 -20.04 3.04
C ARG A 41 -1.11 -19.42 2.14
N ASN A 42 -0.84 -20.00 0.97
CA ASN A 42 0.12 -19.44 0.01
C ASN A 42 -0.38 -18.13 -0.61
N LEU A 43 -1.66 -18.05 -0.99
CA LEU A 43 -2.28 -16.82 -1.52
C LEU A 43 -2.30 -15.71 -0.46
N GLN A 44 -2.66 -16.05 0.78
CA GLN A 44 -2.63 -15.12 1.91
C GLN A 44 -1.21 -14.66 2.21
N SER A 45 -0.23 -15.58 2.26
CA SER A 45 1.18 -15.22 2.45
C SER A 45 1.75 -14.35 1.33
N SER A 46 1.31 -14.55 0.09
CA SER A 46 1.70 -13.75 -1.07
C SER A 46 1.10 -12.35 -1.01
N ALA A 47 -0.19 -12.24 -0.68
CA ALA A 47 -0.88 -10.96 -0.47
C ALA A 47 -0.27 -10.17 0.71
N ASP A 48 0.04 -10.86 1.82
CA ASP A 48 0.68 -10.27 3.00
C ASP A 48 2.12 -9.83 2.71
N SER A 49 2.83 -10.54 1.84
CA SER A 49 4.21 -10.20 1.46
C SER A 49 4.24 -9.03 0.46
N ALA A 50 3.32 -9.02 -0.51
CA ALA A 50 3.18 -7.92 -1.46
C ALA A 50 2.77 -6.61 -0.77
N THR A 51 1.88 -6.69 0.22
CA THR A 51 1.46 -5.53 1.02
C THR A 51 2.62 -5.00 1.86
N ARG A 52 3.35 -5.88 2.56
CA ARG A 52 4.53 -5.49 3.35
C ARG A 52 5.66 -4.90 2.51
N GLY A 53 5.89 -5.43 1.31
CA GLY A 53 6.90 -4.89 0.39
C GLY A 53 6.59 -3.44 -0.02
N LYS A 54 5.30 -3.13 -0.26
CA LYS A 54 4.83 -1.78 -0.59
C LYS A 54 4.96 -0.82 0.60
N GLU A 55 4.58 -1.26 1.79
CA GLU A 55 4.76 -0.47 3.03
C GLU A 55 6.24 -0.14 3.28
N GLN A 56 7.14 -1.10 3.04
CA GLN A 56 8.60 -0.90 3.18
C GLN A 56 9.15 0.09 2.14
N GLN A 57 8.74 -0.02 0.88
CA GLN A 57 9.14 0.93 -0.17
C GLN A 57 8.64 2.34 0.13
N LEU A 58 7.38 2.47 0.57
CA LEU A 58 6.80 3.74 0.94
C LEU A 58 7.52 4.34 2.14
N ARG A 59 7.80 3.54 3.17
CA ARG A 59 8.60 3.96 4.32
C ARG A 59 9.98 4.47 3.90
N ALA A 60 10.70 3.73 3.05
CA ALA A 60 12.02 4.14 2.58
C ALA A 60 11.95 5.49 1.84
N PHE A 61 10.92 5.69 1.00
CA PHE A 61 10.65 6.97 0.36
C PHE A 61 10.42 8.09 1.39
N LEU A 62 9.58 7.87 2.42
CA LEU A 62 9.32 8.89 3.44
C LEU A 62 10.58 9.24 4.24
N GLN A 63 11.42 8.26 4.55
CA GLN A 63 12.69 8.49 5.23
C GLN A 63 13.65 9.32 4.36
N ASP A 64 13.76 9.01 3.08
CA ASP A 64 14.56 9.78 2.13
C ASP A 64 14.04 11.23 2.02
N ALA A 65 12.73 11.41 1.82
CA ALA A 65 12.10 12.73 1.77
C ALA A 65 12.34 13.54 3.06
N ALA A 66 12.10 12.94 4.22
CA ALA A 66 12.35 13.56 5.52
C ALA A 66 13.84 13.92 5.71
N SER A 67 14.76 13.05 5.30
CA SER A 67 16.21 13.29 5.44
C SER A 67 16.73 14.43 4.55
N LYS A 68 16.12 14.64 3.39
CA LYS A 68 16.46 15.74 2.47
C LYS A 68 16.05 17.10 3.03
N GLU A 69 14.91 17.15 3.74
CA GLU A 69 14.40 18.38 4.35
C GLU A 69 15.00 18.65 5.74
N HIS A 70 15.28 17.61 6.50
CA HIS A 70 15.79 17.66 7.87
C HIS A 70 17.14 16.95 7.98
N ALA A 71 18.13 17.44 7.23
CA ALA A 71 19.44 16.82 7.14
C ALA A 71 20.11 16.70 8.52
N GLY A 72 20.37 15.46 8.96
CA GLY A 72 21.02 15.16 10.23
C GLY A 72 20.07 15.05 11.44
N SER A 73 18.78 15.34 11.29
CA SER A 73 17.80 15.12 12.35
C SER A 73 17.48 13.62 12.53
N PRO A 74 17.25 13.15 13.76
CA PRO A 74 16.85 11.77 14.01
C PRO A 74 15.44 11.51 13.46
N ILE A 75 15.31 10.46 12.66
CA ILE A 75 14.02 10.02 12.10
C ILE A 75 13.47 8.88 12.95
N VAL A 76 12.25 9.04 13.46
CA VAL A 76 11.52 8.02 14.21
C VAL A 76 10.50 7.36 13.28
N VAL A 77 10.62 6.06 13.08
CA VAL A 77 9.64 5.27 12.32
C VAL A 77 8.51 4.84 13.25
N LEU A 78 7.26 5.10 12.86
CA LEU A 78 6.09 4.67 13.61
C LEU A 78 5.66 3.24 13.24
N PRO A 79 5.03 2.52 14.18
CA PRO A 79 4.48 1.19 13.91
C PRO A 79 3.39 1.23 12.83
N THR A 80 3.21 0.09 12.15
CA THR A 80 2.20 -0.11 11.11
C THR A 80 0.95 -0.82 11.64
N GLU A 81 1.00 -1.27 12.90
CA GLU A 81 -0.15 -1.77 13.65
C GLU A 81 -1.14 -0.62 13.95
N PRO A 82 -2.45 -0.90 14.04
CA PRO A 82 -3.43 0.11 14.42
C PRO A 82 -3.18 0.68 15.82
N PHE A 83 -3.11 2.00 15.93
CA PHE A 83 -3.19 2.69 17.21
C PHE A 83 -4.60 2.52 17.79
N LYS A 84 -4.67 2.37 19.11
CA LYS A 84 -5.92 2.11 19.83
C LYS A 84 -6.59 3.39 20.32
N GLY A 85 -7.92 3.38 20.32
CA GLY A 85 -8.73 4.43 20.92
C GLY A 85 -8.86 4.25 22.43
N LEU A 86 -9.58 5.17 23.07
CA LEU A 86 -9.86 5.12 24.51
C LEU A 86 -10.57 3.83 24.96
N GLU A 87 -11.36 3.21 24.08
CA GLU A 87 -12.10 1.97 24.37
C GLU A 87 -11.38 0.74 23.81
N GLN A 88 -10.07 0.84 23.53
CA GLN A 88 -9.23 -0.25 22.99
C GLN A 88 -9.63 -0.78 21.60
N GLN A 89 -10.50 -0.06 20.89
CA GLN A 89 -10.82 -0.32 19.50
C GLN A 89 -9.71 0.18 18.56
N ASP A 90 -9.63 -0.39 17.36
CA ASP A 90 -8.77 0.15 16.30
C ASP A 90 -9.21 1.58 15.98
N PHE A 91 -8.32 2.54 16.21
CA PHE A 91 -8.58 3.94 15.95
C PHE A 91 -8.06 4.34 14.58
N VAL A 92 -6.76 4.20 14.34
CA VAL A 92 -6.14 4.49 13.04
C VAL A 92 -4.94 3.59 12.80
N ARG A 93 -4.79 3.15 11.56
CA ARG A 93 -3.58 2.48 11.06
C ARG A 93 -2.87 3.42 10.10
N LEU A 94 -1.55 3.55 10.22
CA LEU A 94 -0.71 4.29 9.28
C LEU A 94 0.13 3.28 8.51
N GLU A 95 0.00 3.24 7.18
CA GLU A 95 0.68 2.21 6.36
C GLU A 95 2.19 2.44 6.31
N ALA A 96 2.60 3.69 6.22
CA ALA A 96 3.95 4.12 6.52
C ALA A 96 3.89 5.48 7.22
N ALA A 97 4.60 5.64 8.31
CA ALA A 97 4.73 6.95 8.93
C ALA A 97 6.10 7.11 9.57
N VAL A 98 6.69 8.29 9.38
CA VAL A 98 7.93 8.69 10.04
C VAL A 98 7.79 10.09 10.60
N LYS A 99 8.37 10.30 11.77
CA LYS A 99 8.38 11.59 12.46
C LYS A 99 9.82 12.10 12.49
N VAL A 100 9.99 13.36 12.17
CA VAL A 100 11.24 14.09 12.32
C VAL A 100 10.93 15.49 12.83
N ASP A 101 11.61 15.91 13.88
CA ASP A 101 11.36 17.19 14.56
C ASP A 101 9.85 17.38 14.89
N ASP A 102 9.24 18.44 14.36
CA ASP A 102 7.82 18.79 14.54
C ASP A 102 6.91 18.29 13.41
N THR A 103 7.44 17.49 12.47
CA THR A 103 6.75 17.12 11.24
C THR A 103 6.56 15.60 11.15
N LEU A 104 5.32 15.19 10.90
CA LEU A 104 4.94 13.82 10.60
C LEU A 104 4.81 13.63 9.09
N TYR A 105 5.48 12.63 8.54
CA TYR A 105 5.34 12.20 7.15
C TYR A 105 4.48 10.94 7.15
N VAL A 106 3.33 10.95 6.49
CA VAL A 106 2.40 9.82 6.40
C VAL A 106 2.28 9.41 4.95
N GLY A 107 2.51 8.13 4.69
CA GLY A 107 2.37 7.49 3.38
C GLY A 107 1.25 6.46 3.41
N GLU A 108 0.37 6.53 2.43
CA GLU A 108 -0.72 5.58 2.22
C GLU A 108 -0.62 4.99 0.82
N HIS A 109 -0.62 3.67 0.70
CA HIS A 109 -0.64 2.97 -0.55
C HIS A 109 -2.07 2.56 -0.92
N ARG A 110 -2.49 2.87 -2.14
CA ARG A 110 -3.78 2.46 -2.69
C ARG A 110 -3.55 1.71 -4.00
N LEU A 111 -4.28 0.60 -4.17
CA LEU A 111 -4.25 -0.17 -5.42
C LEU A 111 -4.80 0.65 -6.59
N VAL A 112 -5.80 1.49 -6.33
CA VAL A 112 -6.37 2.43 -7.28
C VAL A 112 -6.47 3.79 -6.60
N LEU A 113 -5.93 4.81 -7.26
CA LEU A 113 -6.06 6.19 -6.83
C LEU A 113 -7.39 6.76 -7.34
N GLY A 114 -8.24 7.18 -6.41
CA GLY A 114 -9.57 7.73 -6.67
C GLY A 114 -10.14 8.38 -5.41
N GLU A 115 -11.37 8.90 -5.49
CA GLU A 115 -12.02 9.68 -4.41
C GLU A 115 -12.01 8.94 -3.06
N GLY A 116 -12.35 7.64 -3.02
CA GLY A 116 -12.32 6.89 -1.77
C GLY A 116 -10.92 6.77 -1.13
N GLY A 117 -9.85 6.81 -1.92
CA GLY A 117 -8.49 6.84 -1.39
C GLY A 117 -8.10 8.21 -0.81
N VAL A 118 -8.68 9.28 -1.37
CA VAL A 118 -8.52 10.66 -0.91
C VAL A 118 -9.30 10.86 0.39
N ASP A 119 -10.55 10.39 0.46
CA ASP A 119 -11.40 10.45 1.66
C ASP A 119 -10.76 9.71 2.85
N ASP A 120 -10.13 8.55 2.59
CA ASP A 120 -9.40 7.79 3.60
C ASP A 120 -8.24 8.60 4.22
N ILE A 121 -7.48 9.33 3.41
CA ILE A 121 -6.39 10.19 3.87
C ILE A 121 -6.93 11.34 4.71
N GLU A 122 -8.02 11.98 4.25
CA GLU A 122 -8.66 13.05 5.00
C GLU A 122 -9.15 12.55 6.36
N MET A 123 -9.77 11.37 6.40
CA MET A 123 -10.23 10.74 7.64
C MET A 123 -9.07 10.43 8.59
N LYS A 124 -7.92 9.99 8.07
CA LYS A 124 -6.70 9.79 8.88
C LYS A 124 -6.18 11.10 9.46
N LEU A 125 -6.17 12.17 8.69
CA LEU A 125 -5.80 13.51 9.18
C LEU A 125 -6.73 13.96 10.31
N VAL A 126 -8.05 13.77 10.17
CA VAL A 126 -9.03 14.07 11.23
C VAL A 126 -8.72 13.28 12.49
N LYS A 127 -8.43 11.98 12.38
CA LYS A 127 -8.08 11.12 13.51
C LYS A 127 -6.77 11.54 14.18
N ILE A 128 -5.75 11.90 13.42
CA ILE A 128 -4.48 12.43 13.96
C ILE A 128 -4.73 13.70 14.78
N ARG A 129 -5.51 14.64 14.23
CA ARG A 129 -5.89 15.88 14.94
C ARG A 129 -6.68 15.58 16.22
N ALA A 130 -7.61 14.63 16.16
CA ALA A 130 -8.39 14.21 17.33
C ALA A 130 -7.51 13.59 18.41
N ALA A 131 -6.53 12.76 18.04
CA ALA A 131 -5.56 12.21 18.98
C ALA A 131 -4.74 13.32 19.65
N LEU A 132 -4.20 14.28 18.89
CA LEU A 132 -3.38 15.36 19.44
C LEU A 132 -4.17 16.36 20.29
N LYS A 133 -5.37 16.76 19.85
CA LYS A 133 -6.15 17.84 20.52
C LYS A 133 -7.06 17.35 21.62
N ARG A 134 -7.57 16.12 21.50
CA ARG A 134 -8.60 15.56 22.38
C ARG A 134 -8.16 14.27 23.07
N ASN A 135 -6.92 13.83 22.85
CA ASN A 135 -6.38 12.59 23.40
C ASN A 135 -7.26 11.36 23.10
N SER A 136 -7.94 11.34 21.93
CA SER A 136 -8.85 10.25 21.55
C SER A 136 -8.14 8.91 21.27
N SER A 137 -6.82 8.95 21.11
CA SER A 137 -5.92 7.80 21.07
C SER A 137 -4.65 8.18 21.84
N PRO A 138 -4.53 7.79 23.12
CA PRO A 138 -3.40 8.19 23.97
C PRO A 138 -2.04 7.74 23.44
N ASP A 139 -1.96 6.52 22.91
CA ASP A 139 -0.72 5.97 22.37
C ASP A 139 -0.27 6.73 21.12
N LEU A 140 -1.22 7.10 20.25
CA LEU A 140 -0.92 7.93 19.09
C LEU A 140 -0.50 9.34 19.51
N ALA A 141 -1.20 9.94 20.47
CA ALA A 141 -0.85 11.26 20.98
C ALA A 141 0.57 11.28 21.59
N ALA A 142 0.94 10.22 22.33
CA ALA A 142 2.28 10.05 22.87
C ALA A 142 3.33 9.90 21.75
N ALA A 143 3.06 9.05 20.76
CA ALA A 143 3.97 8.86 19.61
C ALA A 143 4.19 10.18 18.83
N LEU A 144 3.14 10.99 18.71
CA LEU A 144 3.14 12.26 18.00
C LEU A 144 3.46 13.48 18.89
N HIS A 145 3.98 13.27 20.11
CA HIS A 145 4.33 14.38 20.99
C HIS A 145 5.30 15.36 20.31
N GLY A 146 4.97 16.65 20.32
CA GLY A 146 5.77 17.71 19.68
C GLY A 146 5.54 17.87 18.17
N VAL A 147 4.75 17.01 17.53
CA VAL A 147 4.37 17.17 16.13
C VAL A 147 3.34 18.28 15.99
N THR A 148 3.60 19.24 15.10
CA THR A 148 2.69 20.35 14.77
C THR A 148 2.24 20.33 13.31
N ARG A 149 2.96 19.59 12.47
CA ARG A 149 2.75 19.56 11.01
C ARG A 149 2.68 18.14 10.50
N VAL A 150 1.97 17.95 9.40
CA VAL A 150 1.91 16.69 8.69
C VAL A 150 2.09 16.88 7.18
N LYS A 151 2.87 16.00 6.56
CA LYS A 151 2.96 15.85 5.11
C LYS A 151 2.34 14.52 4.72
N LEU A 152 1.40 14.57 3.79
CA LEU A 152 0.64 13.43 3.34
C LEU A 152 1.17 12.98 1.97
N PHE A 153 1.38 11.69 1.80
CA PHE A 153 1.85 11.09 0.57
C PHE A 153 0.92 9.96 0.19
N LEU A 154 0.38 10.04 -1.02
CA LEU A 154 -0.51 9.05 -1.57
C LEU A 154 0.24 8.28 -2.66
N ALA A 155 0.55 7.02 -2.36
CA ALA A 155 1.15 6.09 -3.29
C ALA A 155 0.06 5.27 -3.98
N GLY A 156 0.26 4.93 -5.25
CA GLY A 156 -0.60 3.94 -5.88
C GLY A 156 -0.14 3.51 -7.26
N GLU A 157 -0.80 2.48 -7.76
CA GLU A 157 -0.62 2.04 -9.14
C GLU A 157 -1.40 3.01 -10.04
N ALA A 158 -0.68 4.03 -10.53
CA ALA A 158 -1.23 5.29 -11.03
C ALA A 158 -2.27 5.19 -12.17
N VAL A 159 -2.43 4.06 -12.86
CA VAL A 159 -3.12 4.02 -14.16
C VAL A 159 -3.91 2.73 -14.38
N ARG A 160 -4.78 2.34 -13.43
CA ARG A 160 -5.75 1.27 -13.68
C ARG A 160 -7.17 1.75 -13.95
N ALA A 161 -7.53 2.93 -13.45
CA ALA A 161 -8.86 3.53 -13.67
C ALA A 161 -8.93 4.43 -14.93
N GLY A 162 -7.81 4.63 -15.64
CA GLY A 162 -7.78 5.48 -16.84
C GLY A 162 -7.73 6.99 -16.58
N LEU A 163 -7.58 7.43 -15.32
CA LEU A 163 -7.39 8.84 -14.97
C LEU A 163 -5.99 9.31 -15.37
N ALA A 164 -5.88 10.56 -15.81
CA ALA A 164 -4.59 11.17 -16.12
C ALA A 164 -3.82 11.48 -14.82
N VAL A 165 -2.49 11.41 -14.87
CA VAL A 165 -1.63 11.72 -13.70
C VAL A 165 -1.92 13.12 -13.15
N ASP A 166 -2.16 14.09 -14.01
CA ASP A 166 -2.48 15.47 -13.61
C ASP A 166 -3.80 15.57 -12.83
N GLU A 167 -4.82 14.79 -13.19
CA GLU A 167 -6.09 14.74 -12.47
C GLU A 167 -5.89 14.16 -11.06
N LEU A 168 -5.06 13.13 -10.94
CA LEU A 168 -4.71 12.53 -9.65
C LEU A 168 -3.93 13.48 -8.76
N VAL A 169 -2.97 14.22 -9.32
CA VAL A 169 -2.22 15.25 -8.61
C VAL A 169 -3.15 16.34 -8.08
N ASN A 170 -4.11 16.79 -8.90
CA ASN A 170 -5.09 17.80 -8.48
C ASN A 170 -6.01 17.30 -7.35
N LEU A 171 -6.49 16.05 -7.44
CA LEU A 171 -7.31 15.44 -6.38
C LEU A 171 -6.53 15.29 -5.07
N ALA A 172 -5.28 14.81 -5.12
CA ALA A 172 -4.43 14.69 -3.94
C ALA A 172 -4.08 16.06 -3.34
N ALA A 173 -3.78 17.05 -4.18
CA ALA A 173 -3.50 18.41 -3.73
C ALA A 173 -4.68 19.05 -2.99
N ALA A 174 -5.93 18.71 -3.35
CA ALA A 174 -7.13 19.19 -2.66
C ALA A 174 -7.18 18.79 -1.17
N VAL A 175 -6.56 17.66 -0.80
CA VAL A 175 -6.42 17.21 0.60
C VAL A 175 -5.02 17.46 1.18
N GLY A 176 -4.17 18.23 0.48
CA GLY A 176 -2.80 18.52 0.90
C GLY A 176 -1.88 17.30 0.83
N ALA A 177 -2.18 16.33 -0.04
CA ALA A 177 -1.34 15.14 -0.26
C ALA A 177 -0.50 15.26 -1.54
N SER A 178 0.73 14.75 -1.47
CA SER A 178 1.62 14.58 -2.61
C SER A 178 1.42 13.21 -3.23
N VAL A 179 1.34 13.13 -4.55
CA VAL A 179 1.27 11.83 -5.24
C VAL A 179 2.68 11.27 -5.43
N VAL A 180 2.86 9.99 -5.06
CA VAL A 180 4.12 9.27 -5.28
C VAL A 180 3.86 8.05 -6.17
N LEU A 181 4.60 7.96 -7.26
CA LEU A 181 4.46 6.91 -8.27
C LEU A 181 5.76 6.13 -8.42
N PRO A 182 5.71 4.88 -8.91
CA PRO A 182 6.92 4.16 -9.30
C PRO A 182 7.74 4.96 -10.31
N SER A 183 9.03 5.18 -10.00
CA SER A 183 10.00 5.87 -10.83
C SER A 183 11.32 5.08 -10.83
N GLY A 184 11.64 4.45 -11.97
CA GLY A 184 12.78 3.54 -12.08
C GLY A 184 12.64 2.33 -11.15
N GLN A 185 13.52 2.23 -10.15
CA GLN A 185 13.52 1.15 -9.15
C GLN A 185 12.93 1.57 -7.78
N ALA A 186 12.45 2.81 -7.65
CA ALA A 186 11.98 3.37 -6.39
C ALA A 186 10.63 4.09 -6.56
N LEU A 187 10.11 4.66 -5.48
CA LEU A 187 9.02 5.63 -5.54
C LEU A 187 9.59 7.04 -5.74
N GLY A 188 8.88 7.87 -6.51
CA GLY A 188 9.22 9.27 -6.72
C GLY A 188 7.96 10.14 -6.75
N LEU A 189 8.14 11.44 -6.52
CA LEU A 189 7.04 12.40 -6.62
C LEU A 189 6.55 12.51 -8.08
N ALA A 190 5.23 12.56 -8.25
CA ALA A 190 4.61 12.76 -9.57
C ALA A 190 4.64 14.23 -10.02
N ALA A 191 4.69 15.16 -9.06
CA ALA A 191 4.69 16.60 -9.25
C ALA A 191 5.43 17.29 -8.08
N GLU A 192 5.38 18.62 -8.01
CA GLU A 192 5.88 19.34 -6.84
C GLU A 192 5.18 18.85 -5.55
N PRO A 193 5.92 18.71 -4.44
CA PRO A 193 5.35 18.20 -3.19
C PRO A 193 4.34 19.20 -2.62
N ALA A 194 3.21 18.68 -2.15
CA ALA A 194 2.22 19.44 -1.42
C ALA A 194 2.83 20.03 -0.12
N PRO A 195 2.41 21.24 0.29
CA PRO A 195 2.88 21.84 1.53
C PRO A 195 2.43 21.03 2.76
N ALA A 196 3.17 21.17 3.85
CA ALA A 196 2.77 20.58 5.12
C ALA A 196 1.46 21.20 5.64
N VAL A 197 0.57 20.35 6.14
CA VAL A 197 -0.70 20.74 6.76
C VAL A 197 -0.48 20.94 8.26
N GLN A 198 -1.00 22.04 8.81
CA GLN A 198 -0.97 22.29 10.25
C GLN A 198 -1.98 21.39 10.99
N LEU A 199 -1.56 20.80 12.11
CA LEU A 199 -2.38 19.92 12.95
C LEU A 199 -3.18 20.68 14.01
#